data_AF-A0A1G0FGY0-F1
#
_entry.id   AF-A0A1G0FGY0-F1
#
_cell.length_a   1.000
_cell.length_b   1.000
_cell.length_c   1.000
_cell.angle_alpha   90.00
_cell.angle_beta   90.00
_cell.angle_gamma   90.00
#
_symmetry.space_group_name_H-M   'P 1'
#
loop_
_entity.id
_entity.type
_entity.pdbx_description
1 polymer ?
#
loop_
_entity_poly.entity_id
_entity_poly.type
_entity_poly.pdbx_seq_one_letter_code
_entity_poly.pdbx_strand_id
1 'polypeptide(L)' 'MIDRKLEEIKSHMHFYRDAYRRGIKQLIFLLMLIVLLIAVIFYNVLYQALPLFYASTTAGEIVKLTSLNSPNKTSVSLIK' A
#
# COMPACT_ATOMS: atom_id res chain seq x y z
N MET A 1 -58.37 -1.87 -5.15
CA MET A 1 -57.54 -0.68 -5.46
C MET A 1 -56.47 -0.45 -4.41
N ILE A 2 -56.77 -0.72 -3.13
CA ILE A 2 -55.83 -0.69 -2.00
C ILE A 2 -54.73 -1.77 -2.14
N ASP A 3 -55.06 -2.96 -2.66
CA ASP A 3 -54.10 -4.08 -2.80
C ASP A 3 -52.97 -3.77 -3.78
N ARG A 4 -53.28 -3.12 -4.92
CA ARG A 4 -52.28 -2.68 -5.90
C ARG A 4 -51.31 -1.64 -5.32
N LYS A 5 -51.82 -0.73 -4.49
CA LYS A 5 -51.00 0.27 -3.79
C LYS A 5 -50.06 -0.39 -2.78
N LEU A 6 -50.52 -1.43 -2.08
CA LEU A 6 -49.69 -2.22 -1.15
C LEU A 6 -48.59 -3.02 -1.88
N GLU A 7 -48.89 -3.58 -3.05
CA GLU A 7 -47.91 -4.29 -3.88
C GLU A 7 -46.83 -3.36 -4.43
N GLU A 8 -47.19 -2.16 -4.90
CA GLU A 8 -46.23 -1.14 -5.32
C GLU A 8 -45.28 -0.77 -4.18
N ILE A 9 -45.80 -0.50 -2.97
CA ILE A 9 -44.99 -0.14 -1.81
C ILE A 9 -44.04 -1.28 -1.41
N LYS A 10 -44.51 -2.53 -1.41
CA LYS A 10 -43.65 -3.70 -1.15
C LYS A 10 -42.54 -3.85 -2.17
N SER A 11 -42.84 -3.65 -3.45
CA SER A 11 -41.87 -3.70 -4.54
C SER A 11 -40.75 -2.67 -4.36
N HIS A 12 -41.11 -1.41 -4.08
CA HIS A 12 -40.12 -0.35 -3.85
C HIS A 12 -39.26 -0.61 -2.61
N MET A 13 -39.85 -1.15 -1.54
CA MET A 13 -39.13 -1.46 -0.30
C MET A 13 -38.09 -2.57 -0.50
N HIS A 14 -38.42 -3.60 -1.28
CA HIS A 14 -37.47 -4.65 -1.67
C HIS A 14 -36.34 -4.11 -2.54
N PHE A 15 -36.66 -3.27 -3.53
CA PHE A 15 -35.65 -2.66 -4.41
C PHE A 15 -34.66 -1.77 -3.62
N TYR A 16 -35.15 -0.97 -2.68
CA TYR A 16 -34.32 -0.14 -1.81
C TYR A 16 -33.40 -0.99 -0.93
N ARG A 17 -33.93 -2.06 -0.33
CA ARG A 17 -33.17 -2.98 0.51
C ARG A 17 -32.02 -3.64 -0.24
N ASP A 18 -32.24 -4.02 -1.50
CA ASP A 18 -31.23 -4.67 -2.32
C ASP A 18 -30.16 -3.68 -2.81
N ALA A 19 -30.55 -2.46 -3.19
CA ALA A 19 -29.60 -1.40 -3.53
C ALA A 19 -28.70 -1.04 -2.32
N TYR A 20 -29.29 -0.91 -1.13
CA TYR A 20 -28.56 -0.64 0.10
C TYR A 20 -27.58 -1.77 0.46
N ARG A 21 -28.01 -3.03 0.36
CA ARG A 21 -27.12 -4.19 0.59
C ARG A 21 -25.97 -4.24 -0.42
N ARG A 22 -26.22 -3.89 -1.70
CA ARG A 22 -25.15 -3.79 -2.71
C ARG A 22 -24.15 -2.69 -2.35
N GLY A 23 -24.63 -1.52 -1.94
CA GLY A 23 -23.78 -0.42 -1.48
C GLY A 23 -22.91 -0.81 -0.27
N ILE A 24 -23.50 -1.45 0.74
CA ILE A 24 -22.75 -1.95 1.90
C ILE A 24 -21.67 -2.97 1.48
N LYS A 25 -21.99 -3.90 0.58
CA LYS A 25 -21.00 -4.88 0.09
C LYS A 25 -19.83 -4.19 -0.62
N GLN A 26 -20.11 -3.19 -1.45
CA GLN A 26 -19.07 -2.40 -2.12
C GLN A 26 -18.22 -1.63 -1.11
N LEU A 27 -18.85 -1.04 -0.09
CA LEU A 27 -18.13 -0.31 0.97
C LEU A 27 -17.21 -1.23 1.77
N ILE A 28 -17.68 -2.42 2.15
CA ILE A 28 -16.88 -3.43 2.84
C ILE A 28 -15.72 -3.91 1.94
N PHE A 29 -15.97 -4.11 0.65
CA PHE A 29 -14.94 -4.49 -0.30
C PHE A 29 -13.85 -3.41 -0.42
N LEU A 30 -14.24 -2.14 -0.51
CA LEU A 30 -13.30 -1.02 -0.54
C LEU A 30 -12.47 -0.95 0.75
N LEU A 31 -13.12 -1.14 1.91
CA LEU A 31 -12.46 -1.19 3.21
C LEU A 31 -11.39 -2.30 3.25
N MET A 32 -11.73 -3.50 2.78
CA MET A 32 -10.78 -4.62 2.68
C MET A 32 -9.60 -4.29 1.76
N LEU A 33 -9.86 -3.61 0.64
CA LEU A 33 -8.81 -3.21 -0.29
C LEU A 33 -7.83 -2.22 0.36
N ILE A 34 -8.34 -1.26 1.14
CA ILE A 34 -7.50 -0.31 1.89
C ILE A 34 -6.62 -1.06 2.90
N VAL A 35 -7.19 -1.99 3.67
CA VAL A 35 -6.43 -2.79 4.64
C VAL A 35 -5.35 -3.62 3.95
N LEU A 36 -5.67 -4.25 2.81
CA LEU A 36 -4.70 -4.99 2.01
C LEU A 36 -3.56 -4.08 1.55
N LEU A 37 -3.87 -2.87 1.07
CA LEU A 37 -2.87 -1.92 0.61
C LEU A 37 -1.94 -1.48 1.74
N ILE A 38 -2.48 -1.23 2.93
CA ILE A 38 -1.68 -0.92 4.12
C ILE A 38 -0.73 -2.08 4.43
N ALA A 39 -1.22 -3.32 4.44
CA ALA A 39 -0.38 -4.49 4.70
C ALA A 39 0.77 -4.63 3.69
N VAL A 40 0.48 -4.38 2.40
CA VAL A 40 1.50 -4.41 1.33
C VAL A 40 2.56 -3.33 1.53
N ILE A 41 2.17 -2.11 1.89
CA ILE A 41 3.12 -1.02 2.18
C ILE A 41 4.01 -1.39 3.36
N PHE A 42 3.41 -1.88 4.45
CA PHE A 42 4.16 -2.34 5.62
C PHE A 42 5.15 -3.45 5.28
N TYR A 43 4.74 -4.42 4.48
CA TYR A 43 5.63 -5.47 3.99
C TYR A 43 6.80 -4.88 3.19
N ASN A 44 6.54 -3.96 2.27
CA ASN A 44 7.61 -3.34 1.49
C ASN A 44 8.60 -2.56 2.36
N VAL A 45 8.13 -1.83 3.38
CA VAL A 45 9.01 -1.08 4.28
C VAL A 45 9.85 -2.00 5.15
N LEU A 46 9.26 -3.05 5.72
CA LEU A 46 9.98 -3.98 6.61
C LEU A 46 10.96 -4.89 5.87
N TYR A 47 10.62 -5.30 4.65
CA TYR A 47 11.42 -6.22 3.84
C TYR A 47 12.17 -5.51 2.71
N GLN A 48 12.31 -4.18 2.77
CA GLN A 48 13.12 -3.44 1.80
C GLN A 48 14.58 -3.88 1.98
N ALA A 49 15.06 -4.72 1.06
CA ALA A 49 16.47 -5.11 1.03
C ALA A 49 17.31 -3.83 0.94
N LEU A 50 18.24 -3.63 1.87
CA LEU A 50 19.10 -2.46 1.86
C LEU A 50 19.78 -2.36 0.48
N PRO A 51 19.70 -1.21 -0.21
CA PRO A 51 20.33 -1.04 -1.50
C PRO A 51 21.81 -1.34 -1.38
N LEU A 52 22.26 -2.31 -2.17
CA LEU A 52 23.66 -2.71 -2.25
C LEU A 52 24.37 -1.65 -3.09
N PHE A 53 25.01 -0.69 -2.43
CA PHE A 53 25.79 0.33 -3.10
C PHE A 53 27.17 -0.23 -3.47
N TYR A 54 27.66 0.08 -4.67
CA TYR A 54 28.99 -0.32 -5.14
C TYR A 54 29.72 0.91 -5.65
N ALA A 55 31.01 1.03 -5.36
CA ALA A 55 31.90 2.05 -5.90
C ALA A 55 32.96 1.38 -6.78
N SER A 56 33.31 2.03 -7.88
CA SER A 56 34.44 1.63 -8.74
C SER A 56 35.64 2.53 -8.42
N THR A 57 36.80 1.93 -8.17
CA THR A 57 38.05 2.66 -7.95
C THR A 57 38.70 3.03 -9.29
N THR A 58 39.58 4.02 -9.29
CA THR A 58 40.36 4.40 -10.48
C THR A 58 41.25 3.26 -11.02
N ALA A 59 41.49 2.22 -10.21
CA ALA A 59 42.20 1.00 -10.61
C ALA A 59 41.28 -0.10 -11.18
N GLY A 60 39.96 0.14 -11.28
CA GLY A 60 38.99 -0.80 -11.83
C GLY A 60 38.42 -1.83 -10.85
N GLU A 61 38.75 -1.73 -9.56
CA GLU A 61 38.20 -2.61 -8.54
C GLU A 61 36.79 -2.17 -8.13
N ILE A 62 35.88 -3.12 -7.97
CA ILE A 62 34.50 -2.89 -7.52
C ILE A 62 34.44 -3.18 -6.02
N VAL A 63 34.24 -2.14 -5.22
CA VAL A 63 34.13 -2.24 -3.77
C VAL A 63 32.68 -2.07 -3.35
N LYS A 64 32.15 -3.02 -2.58
CA LYS A 64 30.82 -2.92 -1.98
C LYS A 64 30.85 -1.87 -0.86
N LEU A 65 30.01 -0.86 -1.01
CA LEU A 65 29.85 0.20 -0.01
C LEU A 65 28.97 -0.34 1.12
N THR A 66 29.52 -0.33 2.33
CA THR A 66 28.78 -0.62 3.55
C THR A 66 28.32 0.69 4.18
N SER A 67 27.09 0.71 4.70
CA SER A 67 26.61 1.87 5.44
C SER A 67 27.40 2.00 6.74
N LEU A 68 28.05 3.14 6.97
CA LEU A 68 28.66 3.45 8.25
C LEU A 68 27.61 4.08 9.18
N ASN A 69 27.49 3.56 10.41
CA ASN A 69 26.60 4.11 11.44
C ASN A 69 27.12 5.44 12.06
N SER A 70 28.34 5.83 11.73
CA SER A 70 28.97 7.05 12.23
C SER A 70 29.72 7.76 11.09
N PRO A 71 29.76 9.10 11.09
CA PRO A 71 30.47 9.85 10.06
C PRO A 71 31.95 9.48 10.09
N ASN A 72 32.54 9.31 8.91
CA ASN A 72 33.96 9.02 8.81
C ASN A 72 34.78 10.19 9.41
N LYS A 73 35.56 9.89 10.46
CA LYS A 73 36.36 10.87 11.20
C LYS A 73 37.78 11.02 10.67
N THR A 74 38.13 10.37 9.56
CA THR A 74 39.47 10.51 8.98
C THR A 74 39.67 11.92 8.44
N SER A 75 40.76 12.56 8.85
CA SER A 75 41.21 13.90 8.43
C SER A 75 41.77 13.96 7.00
N VAL A 76 41.52 12.93 6.20
CA VAL A 76 42.00 12.79 4.82
C VAL A 76 40.83 12.98 3.87
N SER A 77 40.98 13.86 2.88
CA SER A 77 39.96 14.05 1.84
C SER A 77 39.76 12.77 1.05
N LEU A 78 38.55 12.23 1.07
CA LEU A 78 38.18 11.01 0.35
C LEU A 78 37.81 11.27 -1.11
N ILE A 79 37.69 12.54 -1.49
CA ILE A 79 37.40 12.97 -2.87
C ILE A 79 38.50 13.97 -3.25
N LYS A 80 39.09 13.75 -4.42
CA LYS A 80 40.14 14.59 -5.00
C LYS A 80 39.54 15.50 -6.05
#